data_AF-A0A432JF51-F1
#
_entry.id   AF-A0A432JF51-F1
#
_cell.length_a   1.000
_cell.length_b   1.000
_cell.length_c   1.000
_cell.angle_alpha   90.00
_cell.angle_beta   90.00
_cell.angle_gamma   90.00
#
_symmetry.space_group_name_H-M   'P 1'
#
loop_
_entity.id
_entity.type
_entity.pdbx_description
1 polymer ?
#
loop_
_entity_poly.entity_id
_entity_poly.type
_entity_poly.pdbx_seq_one_letter_code
_entity_poly.pdbx_strand_id
1 'polypeptide(L)' 'MKYAFFPGCVSRGGCPELYPAAKLICQRLDIELQEMPGASCTGAGVLKEKNEFLGDTLNARTFAMAEDA' A
#
# COMPACT_ATOMS: atom_id res chain seq x y z
N MET A 1 6.33 -1.62 -17.06
CA MET A 1 6.87 -0.85 -15.91
C MET A 1 6.52 -1.60 -14.62
N LYS A 2 7.40 -1.72 -13.62
CA LYS A 2 7.16 -2.57 -12.43
C LYS A 2 7.13 -1.74 -11.15
N TYR A 3 6.13 -1.98 -10.29
CA TYR A 3 5.97 -1.30 -9.01
C TYR A 3 5.66 -2.27 -7.86
N ALA A 4 6.22 -1.98 -6.69
CA ALA A 4 5.75 -2.56 -5.43
C ALA A 4 4.34 -2.03 -5.13
N PHE A 5 3.39 -2.95 -4.96
CA PHE A 5 1.97 -2.63 -4.85
C PHE A 5 1.54 -2.61 -3.39
N PHE A 6 1.23 -1.40 -2.90
CA PHE A 6 0.64 -1.18 -1.58
C PHE A 6 -0.87 -0.91 -1.71
N PRO A 7 -1.73 -1.93 -1.51
CA PRO A 7 -3.18 -1.75 -1.66
C PRO A 7 -3.83 -0.98 -0.50
N GLY A 8 -3.13 -0.79 0.62
CA GLY A 8 -3.71 -0.21 1.85
C GLY A 8 -4.70 -1.16 2.53
N CYS A 9 -5.51 -0.64 3.46
CA CYS A 9 -6.50 -1.43 4.20
C CYS A 9 -7.92 -1.34 3.58
N VAL A 10 -8.30 -0.18 3.04
CA VAL A 10 -9.66 0.05 2.52
C VAL A 10 -9.97 -0.84 1.32
N SER A 11 -9.04 -0.95 0.36
CA SER A 11 -9.22 -1.80 -0.82
C SER A 11 -9.26 -3.31 -0.50
N ARG A 12 -8.87 -3.70 0.73
CA ARG A 12 -8.92 -5.08 1.22
C ARG A 12 -10.14 -5.35 2.10
N GLY A 13 -10.99 -4.35 2.36
CA GLY A 13 -12.12 -4.50 3.27
C GLY A 13 -13.28 -3.54 3.01
N GLY A 14 -13.08 -2.23 3.25
CA GLY A 14 -14.16 -1.23 3.21
C GLY A 14 -14.66 -0.87 1.80
N CYS A 15 -13.82 -1.04 0.77
CA CYS A 15 -14.16 -0.79 -0.63
C CYS A 15 -13.38 -1.81 -1.49
N PRO A 16 -13.73 -3.11 -1.39
CA PRO A 16 -12.94 -4.20 -1.94
C PRO A 16 -12.84 -4.17 -3.47
N GLU A 17 -13.76 -3.48 -4.16
CA GLU A 17 -13.77 -3.27 -5.61
C GLU A 17 -12.57 -2.46 -6.13
N LEU A 18 -11.94 -1.64 -5.29
CA LEU A 18 -10.77 -0.83 -5.68
C LEU A 18 -9.58 -1.70 -6.05
N TYR A 19 -9.40 -2.83 -5.36
CA TYR A 19 -8.26 -3.73 -5.59
C TYR A 19 -8.28 -4.37 -6.99
N PRO A 20 -9.33 -5.10 -7.41
CA PRO A 20 -9.39 -5.66 -8.76
C PRO A 20 -9.46 -4.56 -9.82
N ALA A 21 -10.12 -3.42 -9.55
CA ALA A 21 -10.15 -2.30 -10.48
C ALA A 21 -8.73 -1.76 -10.76
N ALA A 22 -7.93 -1.51 -9.72
CA ALA A 22 -6.55 -1.06 -9.88
C ALA A 22 -5.71 -2.06 -10.68
N LYS A 23 -5.80 -3.37 -10.36
CA LYS A 23 -5.06 -4.41 -11.08
C LYS A 23 -5.45 -4.50 -12.56
N LEU A 24 -6.75 -4.42 -12.87
CA LEU A 24 -7.25 -4.48 -14.24
C LEU A 24 -6.82 -3.28 -15.09
N ILE A 25 -6.72 -2.09 -14.49
CA ILE A 25 -6.24 -0.90 -15.18
C ILE A 25 -4.72 -0.96 -15.37
N CYS A 26 -3.95 -1.33 -14.34
CA CYS A 26 -2.51 -1.52 -14.45
C CYS A 26 -2.15 -2.55 -15.52
N GLN A 27 -2.87 -3.67 -15.59
CA GLN A 27 -2.69 -4.67 -16.65
C GLN A 27 -2.90 -4.09 -18.06
N ARG A 28 -3.92 -3.24 -18.25
CA ARG A 28 -4.17 -2.58 -19.55
C ARG A 28 -3.10 -1.56 -19.93
N LEU A 29 -2.42 -0.99 -18.94
CA LEU A 29 -1.36 -0.01 -19.11
C LEU A 29 0.04 -0.64 -19.13
N ASP A 30 0.14 -1.98 -19.14
CA ASP A 30 1.40 -2.72 -19.08
C ASP A 30 2.26 -2.35 -17.85
N ILE A 31 1.56 -2.18 -16.72
CA ILE A 31 2.13 -1.95 -15.39
C ILE A 31 2.06 -3.28 -14.60
N GLU A 32 3.23 -3.82 -14.28
CA GLU A 32 3.40 -4.98 -13.41
C GLU A 32 3.33 -4.52 -11.95
N LEU A 33 2.50 -5.22 -11.17
CA LEU A 33 2.29 -4.96 -9.75
C LEU A 33 2.87 -6.12 -8.94
N GLN A 34 3.89 -5.86 -8.14
CA GLN A 34 4.45 -6.82 -7.21
C GLN A 34 3.81 -6.67 -5.82
N GLU A 35 3.14 -7.72 -5.37
CA GLU A 35 2.45 -7.74 -4.08
C GLU A 35 3.44 -7.63 -2.91
N MET A 36 3.06 -6.87 -1.87
CA MET A 36 3.80 -6.77 -0.61
C MET A 36 2.99 -7.38 0.55
N PRO A 37 2.98 -8.72 0.74
CA PRO A 37 2.05 -9.39 1.64
C PRO A 37 2.21 -9.00 3.12
N GLY A 38 3.41 -8.61 3.56
CA GLY A 38 3.63 -8.15 4.94
C GLY A 38 3.26 -6.69 5.20
N ALA A 39 2.82 -5.94 4.18
CA ALA A 39 2.54 -4.52 4.31
C ALA A 39 1.21 -4.30 5.05
N SER A 40 1.30 -3.70 6.25
CA SER A 40 0.14 -3.41 7.09
C SER A 40 -0.31 -1.95 7.03
N CYS A 41 -1.28 -1.57 7.84
CA CYS A 41 -1.89 -0.25 7.83
C CYS A 41 -0.88 0.87 8.14
N THR A 42 -1.02 2.02 7.48
CA THR A 42 -0.26 3.25 7.78
C THR A 42 -0.81 4.01 8.99
N GLY A 43 -2.02 3.67 9.46
CA GLY A 43 -2.75 4.44 10.47
C GLY A 43 -3.40 5.73 9.92
N ALA A 44 -3.33 5.94 8.59
CA ALA A 44 -3.83 7.13 7.90
C ALA A 44 -3.33 8.45 8.54
N GLY A 45 -4.05 9.55 8.36
CA GLY A 45 -3.74 10.82 9.02
C GLY A 45 -3.91 10.75 10.54
N VAL A 46 -4.90 9.98 11.01
CA VAL A 46 -5.29 9.92 12.43
C VAL A 46 -4.14 9.49 13.34
N LEU A 47 -3.36 8.48 12.95
CA LEU A 47 -2.25 8.02 13.78
C LEU A 47 -1.10 9.04 13.78
N LYS A 48 -0.77 9.61 12.63
CA LYS A 48 0.29 10.62 12.50
C LYS A 48 -0.03 11.89 13.29
N GLU A 49 -1.29 12.32 13.29
CA GLU A 49 -1.78 13.45 14.10
C GLU A 49 -1.62 13.22 15.61
N LYS A 50 -1.71 11.97 16.07
CA LYS A 50 -1.56 11.61 17.49
C LYS A 50 -0.13 11.32 17.89
N ASN A 51 0.66 10.72 17.01
CA ASN A 51 2.05 10.36 17.25
C ASN A 51 2.80 10.31 15.91
N GLU A 52 3.46 11.43 15.59
CA GLU A 52 4.20 11.58 14.34
C GLU A 52 5.31 10.55 14.19
N PHE A 53 6.12 10.34 15.23
CA PHE A 53 7.22 9.38 15.21
C PHE A 53 6.74 7.96 14.91
N LEU A 54 5.62 7.54 15.52
CA LEU A 54 5.02 6.23 15.24
C LEU A 54 4.49 6.15 13.80
N GLY A 55 3.80 7.18 13.32
CA GLY A 55 3.31 7.25 11.95
C GLY A 55 4.45 7.12 10.93
N ASP A 56 5.53 7.87 11.13
CA ASP A 56 6.71 7.84 10.26
C ASP A 56 7.42 6.48 10.34
N THR A 57 7.51 5.86 11.52
CA THR A 57 8.09 4.51 11.68
C THR A 57 7.31 3.45 10.89
N LEU A 58 5.98 3.50 10.88
CA LEU A 58 5.15 2.56 10.11
C LEU A 58 5.29 2.76 8.60
N ASN A 59 5.40 4.01 8.16
CA ASN A 59 5.63 4.34 6.77
C ASN A 59 7.03 3.91 6.32
N ALA A 60 8.07 4.16 7.14
CA ALA A 60 9.44 3.72 6.89
C ALA A 60 9.54 2.20 6.73
N ARG A 61 8.87 1.42 7.59
CA ARG A 61 8.78 -0.04 7.42
C ARG A 61 8.18 -0.42 6.06
N THR A 62 7.14 0.27 5.62
CA THR A 62 6.49 -0.01 4.33
C THR A 62 7.41 0.34 3.15
N PHE A 63 8.20 1.39 3.26
CA PHE A 63 9.22 1.71 2.27
C PHE A 63 10.33 0.66 2.22
N ALA A 64 10.86 0.23 3.36
CA ALA A 64 11.87 -0.82 3.42
C ALA A 64 11.37 -2.13 2.75
N MET A 65 10.11 -2.49 2.96
CA MET A 65 9.50 -3.64 2.26
C MET A 65 9.44 -3.47 0.74
N ALA A 66 9.27 -2.24 0.24
CA ALA A 66 9.25 -1.95 -1.18
C ALA A 66 10.68 -1.91 -1.78
N GLU A 67 11.69 -1.54 -0.98
CA GLU A 67 13.10 -1.58 -1.37
C GLU A 67 13.60 -3.03 -1.54
N ASP A 68 13.08 -3.96 -0.75
CA ASP A 68 13.40 -5.39 -0.82
C ASP A 68 12.65 -6.15 -1.93
N ALA A 69 11.66 -5.53 -2.60
CA ALA A 69 10.71 -6.18 -3.51
C ALA A 69 11.15 -6.24 -4.99
#